data_AF-A0A914FZY5-F1
#
_entry.id   AF-A0A914FZY5-F1
#
_cell.length_a   1.000
_cell.length_b   1.000
_cell.length_c   1.000
_cell.angle_alpha   90.00
_cell.angle_beta   90.00
_cell.angle_gamma   90.00
#
_symmetry.space_group_name_H-M   'P 1'
#
loop_
_entity.id
_entity.type
_entity.pdbx_description
1 polymer ?
#
loop_
_entity_poly.entity_id
_entity_poly.type
_entity_poly.pdbx_seq_one_letter_code
_entity_poly.pdbx_strand_id
1 'polypeptide(L)'
;MSINGITVTAQKQQQTFRPPFNATLPPSTTNIIECSNEQPNGTWSSWTISEACTAECGSCGRLTRTRKCLSFNGKTGSGCPCRGEYKQLQACNIGVCQFPQASCCPPYNLIFIEGHFACGPHNETIIKKYLQQISNG
;
A
#
# COMPACT_ATOMS: atom_id res chain seq x y z
N MET A 1 -19.75 26.37 -57.51
CA MET A 1 -18.51 26.02 -58.22
C MET A 1 -17.55 25.43 -57.20
N SER A 2 -17.37 24.12 -57.26
CA SER A 2 -16.43 23.35 -56.41
C SER A 2 -14.99 23.62 -56.81
N ILE A 3 -14.08 23.62 -55.83
CA ILE A 3 -12.76 23.00 -55.97
C ILE A 3 -12.38 22.25 -54.67
N ASN A 4 -11.79 21.08 -54.87
CA ASN A 4 -11.51 19.96 -53.95
C ASN A 4 -10.38 20.30 -52.95
N GLY A 5 -10.20 19.70 -51.77
CA GLY A 5 -10.45 18.32 -51.32
C GLY A 5 -9.21 17.45 -51.48
N ILE A 6 -8.27 17.43 -50.51
CA ILE A 6 -7.22 16.38 -50.41
C ILE A 6 -6.98 16.00 -48.94
N THR A 7 -7.66 14.94 -48.54
CA THR A 7 -7.36 14.10 -47.37
C THR A 7 -6.17 13.20 -47.69
N VAL A 8 -5.14 13.20 -46.85
CA VAL A 8 -4.05 12.21 -46.93
C VAL A 8 -4.51 10.95 -46.20
N THR A 9 -5.04 10.00 -46.96
CA THR A 9 -5.39 8.66 -46.48
C THR A 9 -4.11 7.84 -46.36
N ALA A 10 -3.80 7.37 -45.15
CA ALA A 10 -2.71 6.44 -44.90
C ALA A 10 -2.92 5.17 -45.74
N GLN A 11 -1.97 4.86 -46.62
CA GLN A 11 -2.07 3.73 -47.54
C GLN A 11 -1.89 2.40 -46.82
N LYS A 12 -2.87 1.52 -47.03
CA LYS A 12 -2.86 0.10 -46.72
C LYS A 12 -1.95 -0.61 -47.73
N GLN A 13 -0.77 -1.06 -47.31
CA GLN A 13 0.02 -2.04 -48.07
C GLN A 13 -0.21 -3.43 -47.48
N GLN A 14 -0.94 -4.24 -48.24
CA GLN A 14 -1.05 -5.69 -48.07
C GLN A 14 0.25 -6.35 -48.54
N GLN A 15 0.93 -7.07 -47.65
CA GLN A 15 1.83 -8.16 -48.02
C GLN A 15 1.56 -9.37 -47.13
N THR A 16 1.66 -10.52 -47.78
CA THR A 16 1.03 -11.80 -47.48
C THR A 16 1.86 -12.70 -46.55
N PHE A 17 1.15 -13.55 -45.78
CA PHE A 17 1.56 -14.81 -45.14
C PHE A 17 2.69 -15.55 -45.92
N ARG A 18 3.70 -16.24 -45.37
CA ARG A 18 3.84 -17.07 -44.16
C ARG A 18 5.34 -17.44 -44.04
N PRO A 19 6.03 -17.30 -42.90
CA PRO A 19 7.18 -18.14 -42.58
C PRO A 19 6.71 -19.38 -41.82
N PRO A 20 7.38 -20.54 -41.92
CA PRO A 20 7.04 -21.71 -41.11
C PRO A 20 7.44 -21.38 -39.67
N PHE A 21 6.52 -20.84 -38.87
CA PHE A 21 6.72 -20.75 -37.43
C PHE A 21 6.53 -22.15 -36.82
N ASN A 22 7.49 -23.03 -37.09
CA ASN A 22 7.83 -24.10 -36.17
C ASN A 22 9.14 -23.69 -35.48
N ALA A 23 9.07 -22.60 -34.73
CA ALA A 23 10.06 -22.27 -33.72
C ALA A 23 9.44 -22.68 -32.39
N THR A 24 9.78 -23.88 -31.95
CA THR A 24 9.64 -24.30 -30.56
C THR A 24 10.21 -23.18 -29.70
N LEU A 25 9.37 -22.51 -28.93
CA LEU A 25 9.84 -21.52 -27.95
C LEU A 25 10.84 -22.23 -27.05
N PRO A 26 12.08 -21.72 -26.87
CA PRO A 26 12.95 -22.23 -25.84
C PRO A 26 12.21 -22.09 -24.50
N PRO A 27 12.31 -23.05 -23.57
CA PRO A 27 11.80 -22.84 -22.22
C PRO A 27 12.51 -21.60 -21.69
N SER A 28 11.75 -20.53 -21.47
CA SER A 28 12.28 -19.30 -20.91
C SER A 28 12.60 -19.57 -19.44
N THR A 29 13.78 -20.12 -19.17
CA THR A 29 14.38 -20.18 -17.83
C THR A 29 15.07 -18.86 -17.54
N THR A 30 14.30 -17.79 -17.55
CA THR A 30 14.64 -16.58 -16.79
C THR A 30 13.62 -16.51 -15.67
N ASN A 31 14.09 -16.70 -14.43
CA ASN A 31 13.33 -16.46 -13.20
C ASN A 31 12.99 -14.96 -13.10
N ILE A 32 12.09 -14.49 -13.96
CA ILE A 32 11.43 -13.21 -13.81
C ILE A 32 10.24 -13.49 -12.89
N ILE A 33 10.25 -12.92 -11.70
CA ILE A 33 9.16 -13.05 -10.73
C ILE A 33 7.97 -12.23 -11.26
N GLU A 34 7.30 -12.70 -12.31
CA GLU A 34 6.04 -12.11 -12.76
C GLU A 34 4.89 -12.58 -11.86
N CYS A 35 3.79 -11.82 -11.82
CA CYS A 35 2.61 -12.23 -11.06
C CYS A 35 2.06 -13.55 -11.62
N SER A 36 1.94 -14.57 -10.78
CA SER A 36 1.26 -15.81 -11.16
C SER A 36 -0.24 -15.69 -10.89
N ASN A 37 -1.04 -16.58 -11.49
CA ASN A 37 -2.48 -16.65 -11.19
C ASN A 37 -2.75 -16.99 -9.71
N GLU A 38 -1.82 -17.69 -9.06
CA GLU A 38 -1.90 -18.04 -7.64
C GLU A 38 -1.55 -16.87 -6.72
N GLN A 39 -0.66 -15.98 -7.17
CA GLN A 39 -0.21 -14.78 -6.44
C GLN A 39 -0.37 -13.54 -7.35
N PRO A 40 -1.60 -13.03 -7.53
CA PRO A 40 -1.88 -11.97 -8.49
C PRO A 40 -1.34 -10.59 -8.05
N ASN A 41 -0.90 -10.48 -6.79
CA ASN A 41 -0.40 -9.23 -6.20
C ASN A 41 0.96 -9.46 -5.54
N GLY A 42 1.82 -8.45 -5.63
CA GLY A 42 3.12 -8.46 -4.97
C GLY A 42 3.03 -8.51 -3.43
N THR A 43 4.10 -8.98 -2.81
CA THR A 43 4.22 -9.09 -1.36
C THR A 43 4.76 -7.79 -0.76
N TRP A 44 4.05 -7.28 0.25
CA TRP A 44 4.47 -6.12 1.04
C TRP A 44 5.45 -6.52 2.15
N SER A 45 6.38 -5.62 2.47
CA SER A 45 7.13 -5.68 3.73
C SER A 45 6.23 -5.38 4.92
N SER A 46 6.71 -5.70 6.12
CA SER A 46 6.15 -5.14 7.36
C SER A 46 6.13 -3.62 7.31
N TRP A 47 5.15 -3.04 8.00
CA TRP A 47 5.08 -1.59 8.20
C TRP A 47 6.20 -1.10 9.12
N THR A 48 6.84 -0.02 8.74
CA THR A 48 7.87 0.67 9.53
C THR A 48 7.43 2.10 9.79
N ILE A 49 7.63 2.60 11.01
CA ILE A 49 7.36 4.00 11.36
C ILE A 49 8.39 4.87 10.65
N SER A 50 7.93 5.76 9.77
CA SER A 50 8.77 6.73 9.06
C SER A 50 8.79 8.09 9.75
N GLU A 51 7.69 8.45 10.41
CA GLU A 51 7.57 9.70 11.18
C GLU A 51 6.93 9.35 12.53
N ALA A 52 7.51 9.86 13.61
CA ALA A 52 7.05 9.62 14.98
C ALA A 52 5.66 10.24 15.23
N CYS A 53 5.01 9.81 16.31
CA CYS A 53 3.72 10.35 16.71
C CYS A 53 3.84 11.82 17.13
N THR A 54 2.92 12.66 16.67
CA THR A 54 2.91 14.11 17.00
C THR A 54 2.34 14.46 18.36
N ALA A 55 1.82 13.49 19.12
CA ALA A 55 1.31 13.69 20.48
C ALA A 55 1.57 12.45 21.33
N GLU A 56 1.66 12.59 22.64
CA GLU A 56 2.05 11.49 23.55
C GLU A 56 0.86 10.75 24.16
N CYS A 57 -0.37 11.26 24.00
CA CYS A 57 -1.59 10.68 24.55
C CYS A 57 -2.84 11.09 23.75
N GLY A 58 -3.99 10.56 24.16
CA GLY A 58 -5.33 10.99 23.79
C GLY A 58 -5.75 10.63 22.37
N SER A 59 -4.97 9.83 21.64
CA SER A 59 -5.11 9.72 20.17
C SER A 59 -5.12 11.07 19.45
N CYS A 60 -4.47 12.07 20.03
CA CYS A 60 -4.42 13.43 19.49
C CYS A 60 -3.41 13.57 18.35
N GLY A 61 -2.44 12.65 18.30
CA GLY A 61 -1.35 12.66 17.35
C GLY A 61 -1.57 11.71 16.20
N ARG A 62 -0.76 11.89 15.15
CA ARG A 62 -0.69 10.97 14.02
C ARG A 62 0.76 10.56 13.82
N LEU A 63 0.96 9.30 13.46
CA LEU A 63 2.25 8.79 12.99
C LEU A 63 2.11 8.36 11.55
N THR A 64 3.23 8.42 10.85
CA THR A 64 3.31 7.94 9.49
C THR A 64 4.09 6.64 9.48
N ARG A 65 3.54 5.64 8.79
CA ARG A 65 4.20 4.38 8.53
C ARG A 65 4.32 4.11 7.03
N THR A 66 5.40 3.47 6.65
CA THR A 66 5.68 3.09 5.27
C THR A 66 5.98 1.60 5.17
N ARG A 67 5.71 1.02 4.00
CA ARG A 67 6.10 -0.34 3.62
C ARG A 67 6.65 -0.35 2.21
N LYS A 68 7.45 -1.37 1.89
CA LYS A 68 8.07 -1.54 0.56
C LYS A 68 7.46 -2.75 -0.13
N CYS A 69 7.33 -2.68 -1.45
CA CYS A 69 6.96 -3.85 -2.24
C CYS A 69 8.21 -4.71 -2.43
N LEU A 70 8.18 -5.94 -1.92
CA LEU A 70 9.32 -6.86 -1.96
C LEU A 70 9.39 -7.64 -3.26
N SER A 71 8.26 -7.78 -3.96
CA SER A 71 8.13 -8.57 -5.18
C SER A 71 8.29 -7.76 -6.47
N PHE A 72 8.54 -6.45 -6.39
CA PHE A 72 8.62 -5.56 -7.56
C PHE A 72 9.93 -4.77 -7.60
N ASN A 73 10.63 -4.81 -8.74
CA ASN A 73 11.81 -4.00 -8.98
C ASN A 73 11.44 -2.76 -9.82
N GLY A 74 11.30 -1.62 -9.14
CA GLY A 74 10.98 -0.36 -9.79
C GLY A 74 12.04 0.19 -10.75
N LYS A 75 13.27 -0.33 -10.74
CA LYS A 75 14.34 0.11 -11.68
C LYS A 75 14.24 -0.58 -13.03
N THR A 76 13.95 -1.88 -13.02
CA THR A 76 13.87 -2.71 -14.23
C THR A 76 12.44 -2.82 -14.76
N GLY A 77 11.44 -2.39 -13.99
CA GLY A 77 10.03 -2.55 -14.33
C GLY A 77 9.55 -4.01 -14.28
N SER A 78 10.36 -4.91 -13.72
CA SER A 78 10.07 -6.34 -13.64
C SER A 78 9.64 -6.73 -12.21
N GLY A 79 8.81 -7.75 -12.09
CA GLY A 79 8.30 -8.20 -10.81
C GLY A 79 6.78 -8.23 -10.74
N CYS A 80 6.24 -8.58 -9.58
CA CYS A 80 4.82 -8.49 -9.30
C CYS A 80 4.50 -7.23 -8.47
N PRO A 81 3.78 -6.23 -9.03
CA PRO A 81 3.47 -5.00 -8.32
C PRO A 81 2.52 -5.25 -7.15
N CYS A 82 2.77 -4.57 -6.04
CA CYS A 82 1.90 -4.61 -4.88
C CYS A 82 0.73 -3.65 -5.08
N ARG A 83 -0.47 -4.05 -4.63
CA ARG A 83 -1.66 -3.19 -4.65
C ARG A 83 -1.90 -2.53 -3.29
N GLY A 84 -2.38 -1.30 -3.32
CA GLY A 84 -2.68 -0.47 -2.16
C GLY A 84 -1.55 0.49 -1.76
N GLU A 85 -1.78 1.23 -0.68
CA GLU A 85 -0.89 2.33 -0.28
C GLU A 85 0.45 1.85 0.29
N TYR A 86 1.54 2.53 -0.07
CA TYR A 86 2.87 2.30 0.51
C TYR A 86 3.14 3.17 1.75
N LYS A 87 2.40 4.27 1.89
CA LYS A 87 2.46 5.24 3.01
C LYS A 87 1.09 5.30 3.67
N GLN A 88 1.04 5.26 5.00
CA GLN A 88 -0.21 5.35 5.74
C GLN A 88 -0.05 6.26 6.95
N LEU A 89 -1.03 7.14 7.13
CA LEU A 89 -1.16 7.98 8.30
C LEU A 89 -2.13 7.33 9.30
N GLN A 90 -1.70 7.15 10.54
CA GLN A 90 -2.44 6.43 11.56
C GLN A 90 -2.43 7.21 12.87
N ALA A 91 -3.55 7.22 13.59
CA ALA A 91 -3.55 7.70 14.97
C ALA A 91 -2.64 6.82 15.85
N CYS A 92 -2.12 7.42 16.90
CA CYS A 92 -1.10 6.85 17.76
C CYS A 92 -1.27 7.34 19.19
N ASN A 93 -0.59 6.66 20.13
CA ASN A 93 -0.60 6.97 21.54
C ASN A 93 -2.03 7.07 22.09
N ILE A 94 -2.71 5.92 22.07
CA ILE A 94 -4.13 5.82 22.38
C ILE A 94 -4.44 5.85 23.87
N GLY A 95 -3.43 5.84 24.73
CA GLY A 95 -3.60 6.01 26.17
C GLY A 95 -4.21 7.38 26.48
N VAL A 96 -5.01 7.46 27.53
CA VAL A 96 -5.70 8.69 27.89
C VAL A 96 -4.72 9.78 28.32
N CYS A 97 -4.99 11.03 27.92
CA CYS A 97 -4.31 12.17 28.53
C CYS A 97 -4.81 12.41 29.95
N GLN A 98 -3.94 12.96 30.80
CA GLN A 98 -4.27 13.38 32.16
C GLN A 98 -4.68 14.86 32.19
N PHE A 99 -5.35 15.26 33.27
CA PHE A 99 -5.69 16.67 33.53
C PHE A 99 -4.42 17.56 33.44
N PRO A 100 -4.49 18.76 32.84
CA PRO A 100 -5.68 19.52 32.40
C PRO A 100 -6.16 19.24 30.97
N GLN A 101 -5.52 18.31 30.26
CA GLN A 101 -5.89 18.00 28.88
C GLN A 101 -7.15 17.13 28.83
N ALA A 102 -7.91 17.24 27.75
CA ALA A 102 -9.00 16.30 27.48
C ALA A 102 -8.43 14.89 27.33
N SER A 103 -9.06 13.89 27.95
CA SER A 103 -8.55 12.52 27.94
C SER A 103 -8.38 11.95 26.53
N CYS A 104 -9.25 12.32 25.59
CA CYS A 104 -9.21 11.91 24.19
C CYS A 104 -9.49 13.10 23.26
N CYS A 105 -8.82 13.12 22.11
CA CYS A 105 -9.09 14.08 21.05
C CYS A 105 -10.17 13.56 20.09
N PRO A 106 -11.10 14.42 19.62
CA PRO A 106 -12.07 14.04 18.58
C PRO A 106 -11.37 13.50 17.31
N PRO A 107 -11.93 12.48 16.64
CA PRO A 107 -13.23 11.85 16.88
C PRO A 107 -13.19 10.69 17.90
N TYR A 108 -12.09 10.53 18.64
CA TYR A 108 -11.92 9.44 19.58
C TYR A 108 -12.59 9.75 20.91
N ASN A 109 -13.23 8.73 21.47
CA ASN A 109 -13.90 8.76 22.76
C ASN A 109 -13.20 7.85 23.75
N LEU A 110 -13.43 8.10 25.04
CA LEU A 110 -12.96 7.25 26.12
C LEU A 110 -13.63 5.86 26.02
N ILE A 111 -12.81 4.82 26.00
CA ILE A 111 -13.23 3.41 25.99
C ILE A 111 -12.49 2.63 27.08
N PHE A 112 -13.00 1.45 27.41
CA PHE A 112 -12.40 0.54 28.39
C PHE A 112 -12.04 -0.79 27.72
N ILE A 113 -10.74 -1.12 27.69
CA ILE A 113 -10.19 -2.31 27.02
C ILE A 113 -9.27 -3.06 27.99
N GLU A 114 -9.60 -4.32 28.28
CA GLU A 114 -8.80 -5.22 29.13
C GLU A 114 -8.33 -4.58 30.44
N GLY A 115 -9.24 -3.90 31.17
CA GLY A 115 -8.90 -3.28 32.45
C GLY A 115 -8.33 -1.86 32.37
N HIS A 116 -8.12 -1.32 31.16
CA HIS A 116 -7.45 -0.05 30.94
C HIS A 116 -8.33 0.94 30.19
N PHE A 117 -8.24 2.22 30.58
CA PHE A 117 -8.84 3.31 29.81
C PHE A 117 -7.97 3.66 28.60
N ALA A 118 -8.60 3.84 27.45
CA ALA A 118 -7.95 4.24 26.21
C ALA A 118 -8.90 5.11 25.37
N CYS A 119 -8.38 5.69 24.30
CA CYS A 119 -9.15 6.45 23.33
C CYS A 119 -9.39 5.59 22.09
N GLY A 120 -10.63 5.53 21.60
CA GLY A 120 -11.00 4.74 20.43
C GLY A 120 -12.24 5.29 19.69
N PRO A 121 -12.64 4.65 18.58
CA PRO A 121 -12.27 3.32 18.14
C PRO A 121 -10.93 3.25 17.40
N HIS A 122 -10.21 2.14 17.56
CA HIS A 122 -9.05 1.77 16.75
C HIS A 122 -9.14 0.31 16.30
N ASN A 123 -8.35 -0.06 15.30
CA ASN A 123 -8.27 -1.46 14.88
C ASN A 123 -7.52 -2.32 15.90
N GLU A 124 -7.72 -3.63 15.80
CA GLU A 124 -7.13 -4.63 16.70
C GLU A 124 -5.59 -4.55 16.74
N THR A 125 -4.94 -4.22 15.63
CA THR A 125 -3.47 -4.08 15.58
C THR A 125 -2.97 -2.95 16.49
N ILE A 126 -3.69 -1.83 16.54
CA ILE A 126 -3.35 -0.70 17.41
C ILE A 126 -3.63 -1.06 18.87
N ILE A 127 -4.78 -1.68 19.14
CA ILE A 127 -5.18 -2.10 20.48
C ILE A 127 -4.17 -3.10 21.05
N LYS A 128 -3.79 -4.14 20.30
CA LYS A 128 -2.78 -5.12 20.74
C LYS A 128 -1.43 -4.49 21.04
N LYS A 129 -0.98 -3.53 20.21
CA LYS A 129 0.28 -2.82 20.47
C LYS A 129 0.23 -2.01 21.76
N TYR A 130 -0.89 -1.34 22.04
CA TYR A 130 -1.07 -0.59 23.27
C TYR A 130 -1.05 -1.49 24.51
N LEU A 131 -1.78 -2.60 24.48
CA LEU A 131 -1.82 -3.56 25.59
C LEU A 131 -0.44 -4.18 25.85
N GLN A 132 0.30 -4.53 24.80
CA GLN A 132 1.69 -5.00 24.90
C GLN A 132 2.63 -3.95 25.49
N GLN A 133 2.39 -2.66 25.24
CA GLN A 133 3.20 -1.58 25.83
C GLN A 133 2.96 -1.47 27.34
N ILE A 134 1.71 -1.62 27.78
CA ILE A 134 1.36 -1.55 29.20
C ILE A 134 1.82 -2.79 29.96
N SER A 135 1.77 -3.99 29.36
CA SER A 135 2.22 -5.22 30.04
C SER A 135 3.73 -5.26 30.32
N ASN A 136 4.51 -4.42 29.64
CA ASN A 136 5.97 -4.40 29.70
C ASN A 136 6.52 -3.24 30.54
N GLY A 137 5.66 -2.40 31.12
CA GLY A 137 6.02 -1.28 32.00
C GLY A 137 5.68 -1.58 33.44
#